data_AF-A0A841NDF1-F1
#
_entry.id   AF-A0A841NDF1-F1
#
_cell.length_a   1.000
_cell.length_b   1.000
_cell.length_c   1.000
_cell.angle_alpha   90.00
_cell.angle_beta   90.00
_cell.angle_gamma   90.00
#
_symmetry.space_group_name_H-M   'P 1'
#
loop_
_entity.id
_entity.type
_entity.pdbx_description
1 polymer ?
#
loop_
_entity_poly.entity_id
_entity_poly.type
_entity_poly.pdbx_seq_one_letter_code
_entity_poly.pdbx_strand_id
1 'polypeptide(L)'
;MKIDLFNNIFDLKLGFIISFYYIVIALAWLLKKNYYFDGEKIINNPLYWISLSQIVWASFFMLRTVPMYYFNESSKSILNFSKILFIAGNYFCLILYSFAYFQWKKKKNNARKN
;
A
#
# COMPACT_ATOMS: atom_id res chain seq x y z
N MET A 1 -5.12 4.13 -35.87
CA MET A 1 -5.96 4.71 -34.80
C MET A 1 -6.17 3.68 -33.70
N LYS A 2 -5.10 3.32 -33.01
CA LYS A 2 -5.06 2.35 -31.91
C LYS A 2 -3.78 2.71 -31.16
N ILE A 3 -3.86 2.80 -29.83
CA ILE A 3 -2.76 2.93 -28.84
C ILE A 3 -2.54 4.32 -28.21
N ASP A 4 -3.12 5.42 -28.72
CA ASP A 4 -2.92 6.74 -28.06
C ASP A 4 -3.81 7.00 -26.82
N LEU A 5 -4.88 6.21 -26.62
CA LEU A 5 -5.78 6.40 -25.48
C LEU A 5 -5.19 5.90 -24.14
N PHE A 6 -4.13 5.08 -24.19
CA PHE A 6 -3.50 4.47 -23.01
C PHE A 6 -2.19 5.16 -22.57
N ASN A 7 -1.59 6.01 -23.42
CA ASN A 7 -0.18 6.34 -23.28
C ASN A 7 0.15 7.67 -22.57
N ASN A 8 -0.80 8.57 -22.36
CA ASN A 8 -0.53 9.84 -21.64
C ASN A 8 -1.55 10.19 -20.54
N ILE A 9 -2.74 9.57 -20.57
CA ILE A 9 -3.82 9.74 -19.58
C ILE A 9 -4.07 8.42 -18.82
N PHE A 10 -3.14 7.47 -18.85
CA PHE A 10 -2.92 6.61 -17.66
C PHE A 10 -2.28 7.50 -16.60
N ASP A 11 -3.13 8.44 -16.17
CA ASP A 11 -2.80 9.79 -15.77
C ASP A 11 -2.30 9.73 -14.34
N LEU A 12 -1.35 10.57 -13.98
CA LEU A 12 -0.89 10.76 -12.60
C LEU A 12 -2.10 10.81 -11.62
N LYS A 13 -3.21 11.38 -12.08
CA LYS A 13 -4.53 11.42 -11.42
C LYS A 13 -5.06 10.04 -11.02
N LEU A 14 -5.01 9.03 -11.88
CA LEU A 14 -5.43 7.67 -11.55
C LEU A 14 -4.57 7.08 -10.44
N GLY A 15 -3.25 7.31 -10.49
CA GLY A 15 -2.34 6.89 -9.43
C GLY A 15 -2.67 7.51 -8.07
N PHE A 16 -3.00 8.81 -8.07
CA PHE A 16 -3.46 9.51 -6.86
C PHE A 16 -4.82 9.00 -6.36
N ILE A 17 -5.78 8.77 -7.25
CA ILE A 17 -7.11 8.23 -6.90
C ILE A 17 -6.96 6.84 -6.26
N ILE A 18 -6.17 5.94 -6.86
CA ILE A 18 -5.93 4.59 -6.33
C ILE A 18 -5.24 4.65 -4.97
N SER A 19 -4.22 5.51 -4.83
CA SER A 19 -3.51 5.70 -3.56
C SER A 19 -4.45 6.22 -2.46
N PHE A 20 -5.30 7.20 -2.79
CA PHE A 20 -6.28 7.74 -1.86
C PHE A 20 -7.33 6.68 -1.46
N TYR A 21 -7.84 5.93 -2.43
CA TYR A 21 -8.76 4.82 -2.22
C TYR A 21 -8.18 3.77 -1.26
N TYR A 22 -6.92 3.37 -1.46
CA TYR A 22 -6.22 2.45 -0.57
C TYR A 22 -6.07 2.99 0.86
N ILE A 23 -5.73 4.27 1.01
CA ILE A 23 -5.63 4.90 2.33
C ILE A 23 -7.00 4.90 3.03
N VAL A 24 -8.06 5.33 2.33
CA VAL A 24 -9.42 5.40 2.89
C VAL A 24 -9.90 4.02 3.33
N ILE A 25 -9.71 2.98 2.51
CA ILE A 25 -10.13 1.61 2.87
C ILE A 25 -9.35 1.07 4.06
N ALA A 26 -8.04 1.24 4.06
CA ALA A 26 -7.21 0.78 5.16
C ALA A 26 -7.58 1.48 6.48
N LEU A 27 -7.82 2.79 6.43
CA LEU A 27 -8.28 3.56 7.59
C LEU A 27 -9.68 3.14 8.04
N ALA A 28 -10.63 2.96 7.12
CA ALA A 28 -11.97 2.50 7.44
C ALA A 28 -11.95 1.15 8.16
N TRP A 29 -11.10 0.22 7.71
CA TRP A 29 -10.91 -1.06 8.37
C TRP A 29 -10.30 -0.92 9.77
N LEU A 30 -9.23 -0.12 9.90
CA LEU A 30 -8.56 0.12 11.19
C LEU A 30 -9.50 0.78 12.20
N LEU A 31 -10.29 1.77 11.78
CA LEU A 31 -11.29 2.44 12.60
C LEU A 31 -12.40 1.47 13.05
N LYS A 32 -12.93 0.66 12.11
CA LYS A 32 -13.92 -0.36 12.44
C LYS A 32 -13.38 -1.35 13.46
N LYS A 33 -12.15 -1.84 13.27
CA LYS A 33 -11.51 -2.78 14.20
C LYS A 33 -11.25 -2.18 15.58
N ASN A 34 -10.95 -0.87 15.66
CA ASN A 34 -10.78 -0.18 16.93
C ASN A 34 -12.11 0.07 17.65
N TYR A 35 -13.18 0.33 16.91
CA TYR A 35 -14.53 0.53 17.46
C TYR A 35 -15.14 -0.78 18.02
N TYR A 36 -14.98 -1.89 17.29
CA TYR A 36 -15.43 -3.21 17.74
C TYR A 36 -14.29 -3.94 18.46
N PHE A 37 -14.12 -3.67 19.75
CA PHE A 37 -13.14 -4.36 20.58
C PHE A 37 -13.58 -5.81 20.83
N ASP A 38 -12.94 -6.76 20.15
CA ASP A 38 -13.18 -8.20 20.27
C ASP A 38 -12.16 -8.90 21.19
N GLY A 39 -11.37 -8.12 21.96
CA GLY A 39 -10.33 -8.64 22.87
C GLY A 39 -9.09 -9.21 22.16
N GLU A 40 -9.12 -9.39 20.85
CA GLU A 40 -7.95 -9.83 20.08
C GLU A 40 -7.03 -8.65 19.73
N LYS A 41 -5.73 -8.81 19.98
CA LYS A 41 -4.72 -7.84 19.50
C LYS A 41 -4.86 -7.66 17.99
N ILE A 42 -4.93 -6.42 17.52
CA ILE A 42 -5.10 -6.08 16.09
C ILE A 42 -4.02 -6.71 15.20
N ILE A 43 -2.81 -6.86 15.73
CA ILE A 43 -1.63 -7.44 15.05
C ILE A 43 -1.84 -8.93 14.71
N ASN A 44 -2.74 -9.62 15.41
CA ASN A 44 -3.09 -11.01 15.12
C ASN A 44 -4.06 -11.14 13.95
N ASN A 45 -4.70 -10.05 13.53
CA ASN A 45 -5.60 -10.07 12.40
C ASN A 45 -4.81 -9.89 11.08
N PRO A 46 -4.94 -10.79 10.09
CA PRO A 46 -4.25 -10.64 8.81
C PRO A 46 -4.61 -9.35 8.08
N LEU A 47 -5.83 -8.83 8.24
CA LEU A 47 -6.28 -7.59 7.61
C LEU A 47 -5.55 -6.36 8.15
N TYR A 48 -4.98 -6.41 9.37
CA TYR A 48 -4.14 -5.34 9.90
C TYR A 48 -2.88 -5.15 9.04
N TRP A 49 -2.20 -6.24 8.72
CA TRP A 49 -0.98 -6.21 7.91
C TRP A 49 -1.27 -5.79 6.46
N ILE A 50 -2.41 -6.19 5.91
CA ILE A 50 -2.87 -5.76 4.59
C ILE A 50 -3.15 -4.25 4.59
N SER A 51 -3.89 -3.76 5.58
CA SER A 51 -4.22 -2.33 5.70
C SER A 51 -2.95 -1.49 5.88
N LEU A 52 -2.01 -1.96 6.70
CA LEU A 52 -0.71 -1.31 6.89
C LEU A 52 0.10 -1.27 5.58
N SER A 53 0.12 -2.39 4.83
CA SER A 53 0.78 -2.47 3.53
C SER A 53 0.19 -1.49 2.52
N GLN A 54 -1.13 -1.36 2.48
CA GLN A 54 -1.84 -0.41 1.59
C GLN A 54 -1.48 1.05 1.89
N ILE A 55 -1.46 1.44 3.17
CA ILE A 55 -1.09 2.82 3.58
C ILE A 55 0.35 3.12 3.22
N VAL A 56 1.26 2.19 3.54
CA VAL A 56 2.69 2.31 3.22
C VAL A 56 2.88 2.44 1.71
N TRP A 57 2.30 1.54 0.92
CA TRP A 57 2.45 1.55 -0.53
C TRP A 57 1.93 2.85 -1.14
N ALA A 58 0.73 3.28 -0.75
CA ALA A 58 0.13 4.53 -1.21
C ALA A 58 1.01 5.75 -0.86
N SER A 59 1.58 5.77 0.34
CA SER A 59 2.47 6.87 0.78
C SER A 59 3.75 6.93 -0.05
N PHE A 60 4.42 5.79 -0.28
CA PHE A 60 5.62 5.74 -1.11
C PHE A 60 5.32 6.03 -2.59
N PHE A 61 4.15 5.63 -3.08
CA PHE A 61 3.70 5.95 -4.42
C PHE A 61 3.54 7.48 -4.59
N MET A 62 2.82 8.14 -3.67
CA MET A 62 2.67 9.59 -3.68
C MET A 62 4.03 10.31 -3.61
N LEU A 63 4.92 9.85 -2.74
CA LEU A 63 6.28 10.38 -2.59
C LEU A 63 7.14 10.16 -3.84
N ARG A 64 6.89 9.15 -4.66
CA ARG A 64 7.54 8.98 -5.98
C ARG A 64 6.96 9.93 -7.03
N THR A 65 5.64 10.10 -7.05
CA THR A 65 4.96 10.92 -8.07
C THR A 65 5.23 12.41 -7.92
N VAL A 66 5.38 12.91 -6.68
CA VAL A 66 5.63 14.34 -6.43
C VAL A 66 6.97 14.80 -7.04
N PRO A 67 8.11 14.15 -6.78
CA PRO A 67 9.38 14.55 -7.40
C PRO A 67 9.41 14.40 -8.92
N MET A 68 8.71 13.39 -9.45
CA MET A 68 8.61 13.19 -10.89
C MET A 68 7.84 14.34 -11.58
N TYR A 69 6.84 14.92 -10.91
CA TYR A 69 6.06 16.03 -11.46
C TYR A 69 6.76 17.40 -11.28
N TYR A 70 7.34 17.67 -10.10
CA TYR A 70 7.88 18.99 -9.77
C TYR A 70 9.37 19.17 -10.13
N PHE A 71 10.18 18.11 -10.20
CA PHE A 71 11.64 18.19 -10.41
C PHE A 71 12.12 17.55 -11.71
N ASN A 72 11.24 17.45 -12.71
CA ASN A 72 11.48 16.71 -13.95
C ASN A 72 12.74 17.18 -14.72
N GLU A 73 13.25 18.39 -14.47
CA GLU A 73 14.46 18.93 -15.11
C GLU A 73 15.63 19.24 -14.15
N SER A 74 15.44 19.35 -12.83
CA SER A 74 16.42 20.04 -11.98
C SER A 74 17.44 19.15 -11.26
N SER A 75 17.20 17.85 -11.06
CA SER A 75 18.23 16.95 -10.53
C SER A 75 17.95 15.44 -10.70
N LYS A 76 18.73 14.77 -11.56
CA LYS A 76 18.72 13.31 -11.73
C LYS A 76 18.89 12.54 -10.40
N SER A 77 19.58 13.13 -9.42
CA SER A 77 19.80 12.55 -8.10
C SER A 77 18.50 12.35 -7.30
N ILE A 78 17.63 13.36 -7.25
CA ILE A 78 16.35 13.30 -6.51
C ILE A 78 15.42 12.26 -7.13
N LEU A 79 15.38 12.21 -8.46
CA LEU A 79 14.56 11.23 -9.18
C LEU A 79 15.04 9.78 -8.96
N ASN A 80 16.37 9.58 -8.89
CA ASN A 80 16.92 8.25 -8.61
C ASN A 80 16.70 7.85 -7.14
N PHE A 81 16.82 8.79 -6.20
CA PHE A 81 16.53 8.55 -4.79
C PHE A 81 15.06 8.16 -4.57
N SER A 82 14.11 8.89 -5.16
CA SER A 82 12.67 8.55 -5.03
C SER A 82 12.35 7.18 -5.65
N LYS A 83 13.05 6.78 -6.72
CA LYS A 83 12.95 5.43 -7.30
C LYS A 83 13.45 4.35 -6.35
N ILE A 84 14.62 4.54 -5.75
CA ILE A 84 15.19 3.58 -4.78
C ILE A 84 14.25 3.45 -3.58
N LEU A 85 13.74 4.58 -3.07
CA LEU A 85 12.83 4.59 -1.94
C LEU A 85 11.51 3.86 -2.25
N PHE A 86 10.96 4.05 -3.45
CA PHE A 86 9.78 3.33 -3.90
C PHE A 86 10.03 1.82 -4.00
N ILE A 87 11.19 1.40 -4.53
CA ILE A 87 11.57 -0.02 -4.59
C ILE A 87 11.67 -0.61 -3.18
N ALA A 88 12.33 0.08 -2.25
CA ALA A 88 12.42 -0.34 -0.85
C ALA A 88 11.02 -0.45 -0.20
N GLY A 89 10.13 0.51 -0.46
CA GLY A 89 8.74 0.46 -0.02
C GLY A 89 8.00 -0.77 -0.54
N ASN A 90 8.20 -1.16 -1.81
CA ASN A 90 7.59 -2.37 -2.36
C ASN A 90 8.10 -3.64 -1.67
N TYR A 91 9.41 -3.76 -1.42
CA TYR A 91 9.95 -4.90 -0.65
C TYR A 91 9.36 -4.95 0.76
N PHE A 92 9.23 -3.81 1.41
CA PHE A 92 8.59 -3.73 2.72
C PHE A 92 7.11 -4.17 2.67
N CYS A 93 6.37 -3.78 1.64
CA CYS A 93 4.98 -4.24 1.43
C CYS A 93 4.88 -5.75 1.24
N LEU A 94 5.82 -6.37 0.52
CA LEU A 94 5.88 -7.83 0.36
C LEU A 94 6.10 -8.55 1.70
N ILE A 95 6.94 -7.98 2.58
CA ILE A 95 7.16 -8.50 3.93
C ILE A 95 5.85 -8.42 4.74
N LEU A 96 5.13 -7.30 4.67
CA LEU A 96 3.84 -7.14 5.36
C LEU A 96 2.79 -8.13 4.84
N TYR A 97 2.71 -8.34 3.52
CA TYR A 97 1.82 -9.36 2.95
C TYR A 97 2.18 -10.77 3.38
N SER A 98 3.48 -11.06 3.54
CA SER A 98 3.94 -12.34 4.07
C SER A 98 3.47 -12.54 5.51
N PHE A 99 3.59 -11.52 6.37
CA PHE A 99 3.04 -11.57 7.72
C PHE A 99 1.52 -11.77 7.73
N ALA A 100 0.78 -11.09 6.86
CA ALA A 100 -0.66 -11.28 6.71
C ALA A 100 -0.99 -12.75 6.39
N TYR A 101 -0.25 -13.36 5.45
CA TYR A 101 -0.43 -14.75 5.07
C TYR A 101 -0.15 -15.72 6.23
N PHE A 102 0.94 -15.50 6.99
CA PHE A 102 1.26 -16.34 8.15
C PHE A 102 0.17 -16.27 9.23
N GLN A 103 -0.36 -15.07 9.53
CA GLN A 103 -1.43 -14.92 10.50
C GLN A 103 -2.72 -15.60 10.04
N TRP A 104 -3.06 -15.46 8.75
CA TRP A 104 -4.21 -16.17 8.18
C TRP A 104 -4.04 -17.70 8.27
N LYS A 105 -2.86 -18.23 7.92
CA LYS A 105 -2.55 -19.66 8.01
C LYS A 105 -2.64 -20.16 9.45
N LYS A 106 -2.12 -19.40 10.42
CA LYS A 106 -2.22 -19.71 11.86
C LYS A 106 -3.68 -19.80 12.30
N LYS A 107 -4.51 -18.81 11.94
CA LYS A 107 -5.94 -18.79 12.27
C LYS A 107 -6.69 -19.98 11.67
N LYS A 108 -6.42 -20.31 10.40
CA LYS A 108 -7.01 -21.45 9.70
C LYS A 108 -6.64 -22.80 10.34
N ASN A 109 -5.39 -22.96 10.78
CA ASN A 109 -4.95 -24.19 11.43
C ASN A 109 -5.61 -24.38 12.81
N ASN A 110 -5.77 -23.31 13.58
CA ASN A 110 -6.45 -23.38 14.87
C ASN A 110 -7.94 -23.74 14.72
N ALA A 111 -8.61 -23.19 13.70
CA ALA A 111 -10.01 -23.50 13.41
C ALA A 111 -10.25 -24.96 12.95
N ARG A 112 -9.21 -25.68 12.50
CA ARG A 112 -9.30 -27.11 12.15
C ARG A 112 -9.04 -28.04 13.33
N LYS A 113 -8.51 -27.53 14.45
CA LYS A 113 -8.18 -28.31 15.64
C LYS A 113 -9.30 -28.28 16.70
N ASN A 114 -10.22 -27.33 16.59
CA ASN A 114 -11.42 -27.20 17.41
C ASN A 114 -12.61 -27.78 16.66
#